data_AF-A0A7C3VLV6-F1
#
_entry.id   AF-A0A7C3VLV6-F1
#
_cell.length_a   1.000
_cell.length_b   1.000
_cell.length_c   1.000
_cell.angle_alpha   90.00
_cell.angle_beta   90.00
_cell.angle_gamma   90.00
#
_symmetry.space_group_name_H-M   'P 1'
#
loop_
_entity.id
_entity.type
_entity.pdbx_description
1 polymer ?
#
loop_
_entity_poly.entity_id
_entity_poly.type
_entity_poly.pdbx_seq_one_letter_code
_entity_poly.pdbx_strand_id
1 'polypeptide(L)'
;MVDTQQLRMSLAEKGWQEHHIERAVSTLHAAESVKDSGTKLLDLVIYWVAMVLAVVGNFVLSIALIPVLLAFNDIALLISVAIAAILFGMTLDFVLKEIEHLRKTHLIIPELFIPAIALINVYIITNLSNDIARALQLPTTHNPWTVSIIYMVCFVIPHFVFKWTRKR
;
A
#
# COMPACT_ATOMS: atom_id res chain seq x y z
N MET A 1 8.92 -11.16 -17.22
CA MET A 1 9.68 -12.42 -17.45
C MET A 1 9.47 -12.70 -18.92
N VAL A 2 10.53 -12.80 -19.71
CA VAL A 2 10.38 -13.11 -21.13
C VAL A 2 9.97 -14.57 -21.21
N ASP A 3 8.80 -14.86 -21.75
CA ASP A 3 8.37 -16.24 -21.99
C ASP A 3 9.35 -16.86 -23.00
N THR A 4 10.10 -17.87 -22.55
CA THR A 4 11.14 -18.52 -23.33
C THR A 4 10.57 -19.17 -24.59
N GLN A 5 9.31 -19.62 -24.57
CA GLN A 5 8.65 -20.13 -25.78
C GLN A 5 8.35 -19.01 -26.76
N GLN A 6 7.81 -17.90 -26.27
CA GLN A 6 7.49 -16.74 -27.10
C GLN A 6 8.75 -16.11 -27.72
N LEU A 7 9.86 -16.05 -26.97
CA LEU A 7 11.15 -15.58 -27.46
C LEU A 7 11.69 -16.49 -28.57
N ARG A 8 11.65 -17.82 -28.36
CA ARG A 8 12.08 -18.81 -29.37
C ARG A 8 11.29 -18.66 -30.67
N MET A 9 9.96 -18.56 -30.58
CA MET A 9 9.10 -18.35 -31.75
C MET A 9 9.45 -17.04 -32.48
N SER A 10 9.63 -15.94 -31.74
CA SER A 10 9.96 -14.64 -32.35
C SER A 10 11.33 -14.62 -33.04
N LEU A 11 12.30 -15.39 -32.54
CA LEU A 11 13.64 -15.47 -33.12
C LEU A 11 13.64 -16.40 -34.34
N ALA A 12 12.89 -17.50 -34.29
CA ALA A 12 12.68 -18.39 -35.44
C ALA A 12 11.98 -17.67 -36.60
N GLU A 13 10.94 -16.87 -36.31
CA GLU A 13 10.26 -16.04 -37.32
C GLU A 13 11.18 -15.00 -37.97
N LYS A 14 12.20 -14.52 -37.24
CA LYS A 14 13.24 -13.61 -37.76
C LYS A 14 14.33 -14.33 -38.56
N GLY A 15 14.22 -15.63 -38.78
CA GLY A 15 15.17 -16.43 -39.55
C GLY A 15 16.48 -16.73 -38.80
N TRP A 16 16.49 -16.66 -37.47
CA TRP A 16 17.66 -17.08 -36.69
C TRP A 16 17.83 -18.59 -36.77
N GLN A 17 19.07 -19.06 -36.81
CA GLN A 17 19.33 -20.50 -36.77
C GLN A 17 19.18 -21.04 -35.34
N GLU A 18 18.71 -22.29 -35.22
CA GLU A 18 18.36 -22.92 -33.94
C GLU A 18 19.48 -22.83 -32.89
N HIS A 19 20.73 -23.06 -33.30
CA HIS A 19 21.88 -22.99 -32.39
C HIS A 19 22.14 -21.57 -31.84
N HIS A 20 21.81 -20.51 -32.59
CA HIS A 20 21.88 -19.13 -32.10
C HIS A 20 20.71 -18.83 -31.14
N ILE A 21 19.53 -19.38 -31.40
CA ILE A 21 18.36 -19.26 -30.52
C ILE A 21 18.65 -19.92 -29.17
N GLU A 22 19.16 -21.15 -29.17
CA GLU A 22 19.53 -21.86 -27.94
C GLU A 22 20.61 -21.13 -27.16
N ARG A 23 21.62 -20.57 -27.84
CA ARG A 23 22.68 -19.78 -27.20
C ARG A 23 22.14 -18.46 -26.61
N ALA A 24 21.25 -17.77 -27.32
CA ALA A 24 20.63 -16.56 -26.80
C ALA A 24 19.76 -16.85 -25.58
N VAL A 25 18.94 -17.90 -25.64
CA VAL A 25 18.09 -18.35 -24.53
C VAL A 25 18.93 -18.79 -23.34
N SER A 26 19.99 -19.57 -23.55
CA SER A 26 20.86 -20.02 -22.46
C SER A 26 21.66 -18.89 -21.83
N THR A 27 22.08 -17.88 -22.61
CA THR A 27 22.74 -16.68 -22.08
C THR A 27 21.77 -15.83 -21.27
N LEU A 28 20.52 -15.69 -21.71
CA LEU A 28 19.48 -14.99 -20.94
C LEU A 28 19.18 -15.72 -19.63
N HIS A 29 19.05 -17.05 -19.68
CA HIS A 29 18.81 -17.88 -18.50
C HIS A 29 20.00 -17.87 -17.54
N ALA A 30 21.22 -17.90 -18.05
CA ALA A 30 22.44 -17.78 -17.27
C ALA A 30 22.54 -16.38 -16.64
N ALA A 31 22.20 -15.31 -17.36
CA ALA A 31 22.15 -13.96 -16.79
C ALA A 31 21.05 -13.84 -15.71
N GLU A 32 19.91 -14.50 -15.88
CA GLU A 32 18.82 -14.52 -14.90
C GLU A 32 19.15 -15.39 -13.67
N SER A 33 19.91 -16.47 -13.82
CA SER A 33 20.39 -17.29 -12.70
C SER A 33 21.60 -16.69 -11.97
N VAL A 34 22.40 -15.87 -12.68
CA VAL A 34 23.50 -15.05 -12.14
C VAL A 34 22.97 -13.72 -11.57
N LYS A 35 21.64 -13.51 -11.49
CA LYS A 35 21.07 -12.36 -10.75
C LYS A 35 21.56 -12.45 -9.29
N ASP A 36 22.60 -11.68 -9.02
CA ASP A 36 23.49 -11.86 -7.89
C ASP A 36 22.75 -11.69 -6.56
N SER A 37 23.24 -12.38 -5.53
CA SER A 37 22.77 -12.27 -4.15
C SER A 37 22.53 -10.80 -3.74
N GLY A 38 23.44 -9.89 -4.16
CA GLY A 38 23.34 -8.46 -3.89
C GLY A 38 22.10 -7.79 -4.48
N THR A 39 21.66 -8.18 -5.69
CA THR A 39 20.46 -7.61 -6.31
C THR A 39 19.17 -8.05 -5.61
N LYS A 40 19.13 -9.28 -5.10
CA LYS A 40 17.99 -9.80 -4.32
C LYS A 40 17.88 -9.11 -2.96
N LEU A 41 19.02 -8.79 -2.34
CA LEU A 41 19.09 -7.99 -1.11
C LEU A 41 18.64 -6.56 -1.36
N LEU A 42 19.08 -5.94 -2.45
CA LEU A 42 18.67 -4.59 -2.83
C LEU A 42 17.16 -4.53 -3.10
N ASP A 43 16.61 -5.48 -3.85
CA ASP A 43 15.16 -5.61 -4.07
C ASP A 43 14.40 -5.74 -2.74
N LEU A 44 14.94 -6.49 -1.77
CA LEU A 44 14.37 -6.64 -0.42
C LEU A 44 14.43 -5.34 0.40
N VAL A 45 15.56 -4.64 0.36
CA VAL A 45 15.74 -3.37 1.09
C VAL A 45 14.81 -2.30 0.52
N ILE A 46 14.73 -2.16 -0.81
CA ILE A 46 13.81 -1.22 -1.47
C ILE A 46 12.37 -1.53 -1.07
N TYR A 47 11.99 -2.81 -1.05
CA TYR A 47 10.66 -3.22 -0.64
C TYR A 47 10.32 -2.77 0.79
N TRP A 48 11.19 -3.07 1.77
CA TRP A 48 10.96 -2.68 3.16
C TRP A 48 10.98 -1.16 3.35
N VAL A 49 11.89 -0.45 2.67
CA VAL A 49 11.95 1.01 2.70
C VAL A 49 10.67 1.61 2.13
N ALA A 50 10.20 1.14 0.97
CA ALA A 50 8.96 1.60 0.37
C ALA A 50 7.75 1.33 1.29
N MET A 51 7.71 0.16 1.95
CA MET A 51 6.66 -0.17 2.91
C MET A 51 6.69 0.76 4.12
N VAL A 52 7.86 1.00 4.72
CA VAL A 52 8.01 1.93 5.84
C VAL A 52 7.62 3.34 5.43
N LEU A 53 8.03 3.79 4.24
CA LEU A 53 7.64 5.10 3.71
C LEU A 53 6.14 5.22 3.50
N ALA A 54 5.48 4.17 3.00
CA ALA A 54 4.02 4.14 2.83
C ALA A 54 3.30 4.29 4.18
N VAL A 55 3.76 3.55 5.19
CA VAL A 55 3.23 3.60 6.56
C VAL A 55 3.45 4.99 7.18
N VAL A 56 4.67 5.50 7.14
CA VAL A 56 5.02 6.82 7.68
C VAL A 56 4.25 7.94 6.96
N GLY A 57 4.17 7.88 5.63
CA GLY A 57 3.40 8.83 4.83
C GLY A 57 1.92 8.85 5.23
N ASN A 58 1.32 7.67 5.41
CA ASN A 58 -0.06 7.54 5.88
C ASN A 58 -0.26 8.13 7.30
N PHE A 59 0.72 7.96 8.20
CA PHE A 59 0.68 8.58 9.53
C PHE A 59 0.78 10.11 9.46
N VAL A 60 1.71 10.65 8.68
CA VAL A 60 1.88 12.10 8.52
C VAL A 60 0.59 12.72 8.01
N LEU A 61 -0.03 12.11 7.00
CA LEU A 61 -1.33 12.56 6.47
C LEU A 61 -2.45 12.49 7.52
N SER A 62 -2.45 11.45 8.36
CA SER A 62 -3.44 11.28 9.42
C SER A 62 -3.28 12.34 10.52
N ILE A 63 -2.05 12.69 10.89
CA ILE A 63 -1.77 13.77 11.85
C ILE A 63 -2.16 15.12 11.25
N ALA A 64 -1.87 15.36 9.97
CA ALA A 64 -2.25 16.59 9.28
C ALA A 64 -3.78 16.80 9.21
N LEU A 65 -4.56 15.73 9.36
CA LEU A 65 -6.02 15.81 9.43
C LEU A 65 -6.52 16.33 10.79
N ILE A 66 -5.77 16.18 11.88
CA ILE A 66 -6.25 16.52 13.23
C ILE A 66 -6.69 17.98 13.37
N PRO A 67 -5.94 19.00 12.89
CA PRO A 67 -6.40 20.38 12.93
C PRO A 67 -7.71 20.60 12.17
N VAL A 68 -7.90 19.87 11.07
CA VAL A 68 -9.14 19.89 10.28
C VAL A 68 -10.29 19.31 11.11
N LEU A 69 -10.07 18.20 11.82
CA LEU A 69 -11.07 17.60 12.71
C LEU A 69 -11.53 18.59 13.78
N LEU A 70 -10.60 19.30 14.43
CA LEU A 70 -10.92 20.24 15.51
C LEU A 70 -11.71 21.47 15.04
N ALA A 71 -11.74 21.75 13.73
CA ALA A 71 -12.43 22.92 13.18
C ALA A 71 -13.92 22.67 12.85
N PHE A 72 -14.37 21.41 12.81
CA PHE A 72 -15.72 21.05 12.36
C PHE A 72 -16.68 20.72 13.53
N ASN A 73 -17.99 20.86 13.27
CA ASN A 73 -19.04 20.37 14.16
C ASN A 73 -19.25 18.85 14.01
N ASP A 74 -20.06 18.23 14.89
CA ASP A 74 -20.21 16.77 14.96
C ASP A 74 -20.47 16.09 13.60
N ILE A 75 -21.47 16.54 12.84
CA ILE A 75 -21.84 15.89 11.57
C ILE A 75 -20.77 16.13 10.49
N ALA A 76 -20.27 17.36 10.36
CA ALA A 76 -19.26 17.69 9.37
C ALA A 76 -17.93 16.97 9.67
N LEU A 77 -17.62 16.76 10.96
CA LEU A 77 -16.49 15.96 11.40
C LEU A 77 -16.65 14.50 10.93
N LEU A 78 -17.79 13.86 11.16
CA LEU A 78 -18.00 12.47 10.73
C LEU A 78 -17.89 12.30 9.22
N ILE A 79 -18.46 13.24 8.44
CA ILE A 79 -18.38 13.21 6.97
C ILE A 79 -16.95 13.42 6.50
N SER A 80 -16.23 14.41 7.04
CA SER A 80 -14.84 14.69 6.66
C SER A 80 -13.89 13.54 7.01
N VAL A 81 -14.07 12.93 8.19
CA VAL A 81 -13.35 11.71 8.62
C VAL A 81 -13.62 10.57 7.64
N ALA A 82 -14.87 10.31 7.28
CA ALA A 82 -15.24 9.24 6.37
C ALA A 82 -14.61 9.43 4.98
N ILE A 83 -14.67 10.65 4.43
CA ILE A 83 -14.05 10.99 3.15
C ILE A 83 -12.54 10.82 3.21
N ALA A 84 -11.89 11.37 4.23
CA ALA A 84 -10.43 11.27 4.41
C ALA A 84 -9.99 9.82 4.57
N ALA A 85 -10.72 9.03 5.37
CA ALA A 85 -10.46 7.61 5.57
C ALA A 85 -10.55 6.82 4.25
N ILE A 86 -11.57 7.07 3.43
CA ILE A 86 -11.72 6.44 2.10
C ILE A 86 -10.52 6.81 1.21
N LEU A 87 -10.18 8.10 1.12
CA LEU A 87 -9.09 8.57 0.27
C LEU A 87 -7.74 7.98 0.69
N PHE A 88 -7.46 7.92 2.00
CA PHE A 88 -6.25 7.31 2.53
C PHE A 88 -6.25 5.79 2.35
N GLY A 89 -7.38 5.12 2.56
CA GLY A 89 -7.53 3.69 2.30
C GLY A 89 -7.24 3.35 0.83
N MET A 90 -7.78 4.12 -0.11
CA MET A 90 -7.50 3.98 -1.54
C MET A 90 -6.01 4.21 -1.86
N THR A 91 -5.42 5.25 -1.28
CA THR A 91 -4.01 5.60 -1.52
C THR A 91 -3.09 4.51 -0.98
N LEU A 92 -3.34 4.02 0.23
CA LEU A 92 -2.55 2.94 0.82
C LEU A 92 -2.70 1.65 0.03
N ASP A 93 -3.93 1.27 -0.35
CA ASP A 93 -4.18 0.08 -1.17
C ASP A 93 -3.44 0.16 -2.52
N PHE A 94 -3.44 1.33 -3.16
CA PHE A 94 -2.66 1.57 -4.38
C PHE A 94 -1.15 1.41 -4.14
N VAL A 95 -0.60 2.09 -3.13
CA VAL A 95 0.83 2.01 -2.81
C VAL A 95 1.25 0.58 -2.47
N LEU A 96 0.45 -0.15 -1.71
CA LEU A 96 0.73 -1.55 -1.37
C LEU A 96 0.72 -2.45 -2.59
N LYS A 97 -0.21 -2.24 -3.53
CA LYS A 97 -0.24 -3.00 -4.80
C LYS A 97 0.99 -2.75 -5.66
N GLU A 98 1.44 -1.50 -5.74
CA GLU A 98 2.67 -1.16 -6.46
C GLU A 98 3.89 -1.80 -5.79
N ILE A 99 3.99 -1.74 -4.46
CA ILE A 99 5.07 -2.38 -3.69
C ILE A 99 5.03 -3.91 -3.85
N GLU A 100 3.85 -4.52 -3.86
CA GLU A 100 3.67 -5.94 -4.12
C GLU A 100 4.11 -6.32 -5.53
N HIS A 101 3.81 -5.49 -6.54
CA HIS A 101 4.23 -5.73 -7.91
C HIS A 101 5.77 -5.70 -8.09
N LEU A 102 6.47 -4.92 -7.27
CA LEU A 102 7.94 -4.89 -7.26
C LEU A 102 8.57 -6.25 -6.89
N ARG A 103 7.83 -7.17 -6.24
CA ARG A 103 8.35 -8.49 -5.85
C ARG A 103 7.39 -9.62 -6.19
N LYS A 104 7.84 -10.58 -6.99
CA LYS A 104 7.07 -11.80 -7.32
C LYS A 104 6.77 -12.72 -6.12
N THR A 105 7.38 -12.46 -4.96
CA THR A 105 7.12 -13.22 -3.73
C THR A 105 6.17 -12.41 -2.86
N HIS A 106 4.95 -12.92 -2.66
CA HIS A 106 3.93 -12.36 -1.78
C HIS A 106 4.38 -12.46 -0.31
N LEU A 107 5.26 -11.57 0.13
CA LEU A 107 5.73 -11.53 1.53
C LEU A 107 4.73 -10.85 2.46
N ILE A 108 3.98 -9.87 1.96
CA ILE A 108 2.93 -9.19 2.70
C ILE A 108 1.59 -9.75 2.26
N ILE A 109 0.71 -9.98 3.24
CA ILE A 109 -0.71 -10.26 3.03
C ILE A 109 -1.43 -8.91 3.24
N PRO A 110 -1.80 -8.16 2.18
CA PRO A 110 -2.44 -6.85 2.32
C PRO A 110 -3.69 -6.89 3.21
N GLU A 111 -4.36 -8.04 3.23
CA GLU A 111 -5.58 -8.32 4.01
C GLU A 111 -5.37 -8.19 5.53
N LEU A 112 -4.15 -8.45 6.02
CA LEU A 112 -3.81 -8.26 7.44
C LEU A 112 -3.18 -6.90 7.69
N PHE A 113 -2.39 -6.41 6.73
CA PHE A 113 -1.60 -5.19 6.88
C PHE A 113 -2.45 -3.93 6.91
N ILE A 114 -3.46 -3.83 6.04
CA ILE A 114 -4.34 -2.66 5.95
C ILE A 114 -5.16 -2.47 7.23
N PRO A 115 -5.84 -3.50 7.79
CA PRO A 115 -6.52 -3.37 9.09
C PRO A 115 -5.57 -3.02 10.24
N ALA A 116 -4.35 -3.57 10.26
CA ALA A 116 -3.38 -3.26 11.29
C ALA A 116 -2.98 -1.78 11.28
N ILE A 117 -2.74 -1.20 10.09
CA ILE A 117 -2.46 0.24 9.95
C ILE A 117 -3.67 1.07 10.38
N ALA A 118 -4.88 0.67 10.00
CA ALA A 118 -6.10 1.37 10.41
C ALA A 118 -6.23 1.44 11.95
N LEU A 119 -5.95 0.33 12.65
CA LEU A 119 -5.95 0.29 14.12
C LEU A 119 -4.89 1.20 14.74
N ILE A 120 -3.68 1.23 14.20
CA ILE A 120 -2.61 2.12 14.70
C ILE A 120 -2.98 3.58 14.45
N ASN A 121 -3.51 3.92 13.27
CA ASN A 121 -4.01 5.26 12.97
C ASN A 121 -5.10 5.70 13.94
N VAL A 122 -6.08 4.82 14.18
CA VAL A 122 -7.17 5.05 15.15
C VAL A 122 -6.61 5.38 16.54
N TYR A 123 -5.64 4.59 17.01
CA TYR A 123 -5.01 4.81 18.32
C TYR A 123 -4.29 6.16 18.37
N ILE A 124 -3.50 6.50 17.33
CA ILE A 124 -2.75 7.75 17.27
C ILE A 124 -3.70 8.96 17.18
N ILE A 125 -4.66 8.95 16.24
CA ILE A 125 -5.61 10.05 16.03
C ILE A 125 -6.39 10.30 17.31
N THR A 126 -6.87 9.25 17.98
CA THR A 126 -7.64 9.39 19.22
C THR A 126 -6.82 10.01 20.34
N ASN A 127 -5.65 9.46 20.64
CA ASN A 127 -4.83 9.96 21.75
C ASN A 127 -4.33 11.36 21.47
N LEU A 128 -3.80 11.59 20.27
CA LEU A 128 -3.24 12.89 19.89
C LEU A 128 -4.32 13.97 19.82
N SER A 129 -5.51 13.66 19.29
CA SER A 129 -6.63 14.63 19.29
C SER A 129 -7.08 14.97 20.70
N ASN A 130 -7.16 13.99 21.61
CA ASN A 130 -7.50 14.23 23.02
C ASN A 130 -6.42 15.06 23.73
N ASP A 131 -5.15 14.82 23.45
CA ASP A 131 -4.03 15.59 24.01
C ASP A 131 -4.08 17.04 23.54
N ILE A 132 -4.29 17.27 22.24
CA ILE A 132 -4.42 18.60 21.68
C ILE A 132 -5.66 19.31 22.20
N ALA A 133 -6.81 18.64 22.26
CA ALA A 133 -8.04 19.21 22.80
C ALA A 133 -7.89 19.63 24.27
N ARG A 134 -7.21 18.80 25.09
CA ARG A 134 -6.87 19.15 26.48
C ARG A 134 -5.91 20.33 26.57
N ALA A 135 -4.88 20.36 25.74
CA ALA A 135 -3.91 21.46 25.70
C ALA A 135 -4.56 22.79 25.30
N LEU A 136 -5.54 22.76 24.39
CA LEU A 136 -6.27 23.93 23.91
C LEU A 136 -7.52 24.26 24.75
N GLN A 137 -7.82 23.48 25.79
CA GLN A 137 -9.03 23.62 26.63
C GLN A 137 -10.33 23.65 25.81
N LEU A 138 -10.39 22.89 24.70
CA LEU A 138 -11.56 22.85 23.84
C LEU A 138 -12.71 22.09 24.52
N PRO A 139 -13.95 22.60 24.44
CA PRO A 139 -15.13 21.96 25.05
C PRO A 139 -15.62 20.72 24.27
N THR A 140 -14.95 20.32 23.20
CA THR A 140 -15.42 19.27 22.29
C THR A 140 -15.32 17.89 22.92
N THR A 141 -16.48 17.34 23.27
CA THR A 141 -16.65 15.95 23.72
C THR A 141 -17.06 15.06 22.55
N HIS A 142 -16.21 14.94 21.52
CA HIS A 142 -16.46 13.90 20.52
C HIS A 142 -16.09 12.54 21.12
N ASN A 143 -16.96 11.55 20.97
CA ASN A 143 -16.65 10.20 21.42
C ASN A 143 -15.56 9.62 20.50
N PRO A 144 -14.34 9.38 21.00
CA PRO A 144 -13.24 8.96 20.15
C PRO A 144 -13.49 7.59 19.53
N TRP A 145 -14.26 6.72 20.19
CA TRP A 145 -14.62 5.41 19.68
C TRP A 145 -15.50 5.50 18.43
N THR A 146 -16.45 6.42 18.39
CA THR A 146 -17.34 6.60 17.23
C THR A 146 -16.55 7.03 16.00
N VAL A 147 -15.70 8.05 16.16
CA VAL A 147 -14.83 8.55 15.07
C VAL A 147 -13.89 7.45 14.59
N SER A 148 -13.33 6.69 15.54
CA SER A 148 -12.40 5.59 15.26
C SER A 148 -13.03 4.45 14.46
N ILE A 149 -14.24 4.01 14.85
CA ILE A 149 -14.94 2.93 14.15
C ILE A 149 -15.28 3.37 12.73
N ILE A 150 -15.80 4.59 12.56
CA ILE A 150 -16.14 5.12 11.24
C ILE A 150 -14.88 5.23 10.38
N TYR A 151 -13.80 5.80 10.91
CA TYR A 151 -12.52 5.88 10.21
C TYR A 151 -12.04 4.49 9.77
N MET A 152 -11.99 3.52 10.70
CA MET A 152 -11.52 2.16 10.41
C MET A 152 -12.35 1.49 9.32
N VAL A 153 -13.68 1.55 9.41
CA VAL A 153 -14.58 0.96 8.41
C VAL A 153 -14.38 1.63 7.05
N CYS A 154 -14.42 2.96 7.00
CA CYS A 154 -14.24 3.73 5.77
C CYS A 154 -12.85 3.55 5.14
N PHE A 155 -11.81 3.37 5.94
CA PHE A 155 -10.44 3.13 5.48
C PHE A 155 -10.27 1.75 4.85
N VAL A 156 -10.94 0.74 5.42
CA VAL A 156 -10.79 -0.65 4.99
C VAL A 156 -11.72 -0.98 3.80
N ILE A 157 -12.87 -0.29 3.66
CA ILE A 157 -13.85 -0.50 2.58
C ILE A 157 -13.22 -0.51 1.17
N PRO A 158 -12.42 0.49 0.75
CA PRO A 158 -11.87 0.55 -0.60
C PRO A 158 -11.12 -0.73 -1.00
N HIS A 159 -10.31 -1.28 -0.09
CA HIS A 159 -9.57 -2.50 -0.33
C HIS A 159 -10.49 -3.67 -0.69
N PHE A 160 -11.55 -3.88 0.10
CA PHE A 160 -12.52 -4.94 -0.17
C PHE A 160 -13.33 -4.71 -1.43
N VAL A 161 -13.73 -3.46 -1.71
CA VAL A 161 -14.47 -3.10 -2.92
C VAL A 161 -13.64 -3.39 -4.17
N PHE A 162 -12.37 -2.95 -4.21
CA PHE A 162 -11.47 -3.23 -5.34
C PHE A 162 -11.20 -4.73 -5.52
N LYS A 163 -11.07 -5.47 -4.42
CA LYS A 163 -10.89 -6.92 -4.48
C LYS A 163 -12.12 -7.60 -5.08
N TRP A 164 -13.32 -7.16 -4.69
CA TRP A 164 -14.57 -7.70 -5.21
C TRP A 164 -14.76 -7.41 -6.70
N THR A 165 -14.47 -6.19 -7.15
CA THR A 165 -14.61 -5.81 -8.57
C THR A 165 -13.64 -6.55 -9.48
N ARG A 166 -12.43 -6.88 -9.01
CA ARG A 166 -11.42 -7.63 -9.79
C ARG A 166 -11.68 -9.14 -9.88
N LYS A 167 -12.57 -9.69 -9.04
CA LYS A 167 -12.89 -11.14 -9.01
C LYS A 167 -14.03 -11.50 -9.98
N ARG A 168 -14.74 -10.52 -10.53
CA ARG A 168 -15.69 -10.69 -11.65
C ARG A 168 -15.00 -10.39 -12.97
#